data_AF-A0A1F8EXL0-F1
#
_entry.id   AF-A0A1F8EXL0-F1
#
_cell.length_a   1.000
_cell.length_b   1.000
_cell.length_c   1.000
_cell.angle_alpha   90.00
_cell.angle_beta   90.00
_cell.angle_gamma   90.00
#
_symmetry.space_group_name_H-M   'P 1'
#
loop_
_entity.id
_entity.type
_entity.pdbx_description
1 polymer ?
#
loop_
_entity_poly.entity_id
_entity_poly.type
_entity_poly.pdbx_seq_one_letter_code
_entity_poly.pdbx_strand_id
1 'polypeptide(L)'
;MAELKSLLLARFNAEESKGAKLRARIQQELGNEMQEEKPEIIAIKKKFADLTCDILARRLKRNRRATPLFSSRDFVRFAPLIINELAKIEGDELEVEERKIIERVARTMFENIFEMLLHATVPPHKNPYKEYWRWVTTVLDLATERSILPTELLALENATDEIMRRMFTEKQFVTLSNKTTSKLMDADVLKKVILQPILDMDAKGDKEKRREMEQEFEAEFMPELRGTLDKLKVVIKSLLDEEVGRIYTAA
;
A
#
# COMPACT_ATOMS: atom_id res chain seq x y z
N MET A 1 4.25 -9.51 -22.41
CA MET A 1 3.38 -9.61 -21.20
C MET A 1 4.25 -10.03 -20.04
N ALA A 2 5.05 -11.09 -20.18
CA ALA A 2 6.10 -11.44 -19.24
C ALA A 2 7.05 -10.27 -18.94
N GLU A 3 7.59 -9.57 -19.95
CA GLU A 3 8.50 -8.44 -19.75
C GLU A 3 7.89 -7.31 -18.91
N LEU A 4 6.64 -6.92 -19.20
CA LEU A 4 5.93 -5.89 -18.44
C LEU A 4 5.62 -6.36 -17.00
N LYS A 5 5.30 -7.64 -16.80
CA LYS A 5 5.13 -8.22 -15.47
C LYS A 5 6.46 -8.15 -14.69
N SER A 6 7.56 -8.58 -15.30
CA SER A 6 8.89 -8.56 -14.70
C SER A 6 9.32 -7.14 -14.32
N LEU A 7 9.04 -6.15 -15.18
CA LEU A 7 9.30 -4.74 -14.90
C LEU A 7 8.51 -4.23 -13.69
N LEU A 8 7.21 -4.57 -13.61
CA LEU A 8 6.36 -4.19 -12.49
C LEU A 8 6.77 -4.88 -11.18
N LEU A 9 7.20 -6.15 -11.25
CA LEU A 9 7.73 -6.87 -10.10
C LEU A 9 9.04 -6.26 -9.60
N ALA A 10 9.95 -5.90 -10.51
CA ALA A 10 11.19 -5.20 -10.16
C ALA A 10 10.91 -3.88 -9.44
N ARG A 11 9.92 -3.10 -9.93
CA ARG A 11 9.45 -1.90 -9.23
C ARG A 11 8.92 -2.22 -7.84
N PHE A 12 8.06 -3.22 -7.70
CA PHE A 12 7.50 -3.61 -6.40
C PHE A 12 8.61 -3.96 -5.40
N ASN A 13 9.62 -4.71 -5.83
CA ASN A 13 10.75 -5.07 -4.98
C ASN A 13 11.59 -3.85 -4.57
N ALA A 14 11.79 -2.88 -5.46
CA ALA A 14 12.47 -1.63 -5.14
C ALA A 14 11.70 -0.82 -4.08
N GLU A 15 10.37 -0.73 -4.20
CA GLU A 15 9.52 -0.07 -3.21
C GLU A 15 9.48 -0.83 -1.87
N GLU A 16 9.45 -2.17 -1.87
CA GLU A 16 9.51 -2.96 -0.63
C GLU A 16 10.83 -2.75 0.13
N SER A 17 11.96 -2.60 -0.58
CA SER A 17 13.24 -2.27 0.04
C SER A 17 13.20 -0.91 0.75
N LYS A 18 12.58 0.10 0.13
CA LYS A 18 12.33 1.41 0.78
C LYS A 18 11.37 1.27 1.97
N GLY A 19 10.32 0.46 1.81
CA GLY A 19 9.37 0.14 2.87
C GLY A 19 10.04 -0.54 4.08
N ALA A 20 11.05 -1.39 3.86
CA ALA A 20 11.82 -2.00 4.94
C ALA A 20 12.63 -0.95 5.74
N LYS A 21 13.25 0.03 5.07
CA LYS A 21 13.93 1.15 5.75
C LYS A 21 12.96 1.95 6.64
N LEU A 22 11.75 2.24 6.14
CA LEU A 22 10.71 2.93 6.91
C LEU A 22 10.25 2.09 8.11
N ARG A 23 9.97 0.79 7.92
CA ARG A 23 9.57 -0.11 9.01
C ARG A 23 10.61 -0.16 10.12
N ALA A 24 11.89 -0.23 9.78
CA ALA A 24 12.99 -0.23 10.74
C ALA A 24 13.00 1.05 11.61
N ARG A 25 12.82 2.22 10.99
CA ARG A 25 12.74 3.50 11.73
C ARG A 25 11.52 3.59 12.63
N ILE A 26 10.37 3.11 12.14
CA ILE A 26 9.14 3.05 12.93
C ILE A 26 9.34 2.16 14.17
N GLN A 27 9.94 0.99 14.00
CA GLN A 27 10.23 0.10 15.13
C GLN A 27 11.15 0.77 16.15
N GLN A 28 12.22 1.42 15.69
CA GLN A 28 13.14 2.15 16.55
C GLN A 28 12.43 3.28 17.33
N GLU A 29 11.60 4.08 16.66
CA GLU A 29 10.85 5.17 17.31
C GLU A 29 9.85 4.65 18.35
N LEU A 30 9.22 3.50 18.08
CA LEU A 30 8.27 2.88 19.00
C LEU A 30 8.96 2.07 20.12
N GLY A 31 10.29 2.01 20.16
CA GLY A 31 11.05 1.25 21.16
C GLY A 31 10.95 -0.27 20.99
N ASN A 32 10.56 -0.73 19.80
CA ASN A 32 10.45 -2.15 19.47
C ASN A 32 11.77 -2.69 18.94
N GLU A 33 12.11 -3.93 19.32
CA GLU A 33 13.22 -4.65 18.69
C GLU A 33 12.93 -4.92 17.21
N MET A 34 13.99 -4.89 16.39
CA MET A 34 13.88 -5.17 14.97
C MET A 34 13.55 -6.66 14.79
N GLN A 35 12.28 -6.96 14.50
CA GLN A 35 11.85 -8.32 14.24
C GLN A 35 12.01 -8.64 12.76
N GLU A 36 12.69 -9.75 12.46
CA GLU A 36 12.70 -10.30 11.11
C GLU A 36 11.27 -10.64 10.68
N GLU A 37 10.95 -10.29 9.43
CA GLU A 37 9.64 -10.55 8.89
C GLU A 37 9.44 -12.06 8.72
N LYS A 38 8.38 -12.61 9.32
CA LYS A 38 8.08 -14.04 9.29
C LYS A 38 7.99 -14.56 7.84
N PRO A 39 8.50 -15.78 7.54
CA PRO A 39 8.50 -16.33 6.18
C PRO A 39 7.12 -16.35 5.51
N GLU A 40 6.05 -16.58 6.29
CA GLU A 40 4.68 -16.64 5.82
C GLU A 40 4.19 -15.26 5.37
N ILE A 41 4.57 -14.20 6.09
CA ILE A 41 4.26 -12.80 5.70
C ILE A 41 4.98 -12.45 4.40
N ILE A 42 6.24 -12.86 4.25
CA ILE A 42 7.01 -12.68 3.01
C ILE A 42 6.32 -13.42 1.85
N ALA A 43 5.82 -14.64 2.07
CA ALA A 43 5.12 -15.41 1.06
C ALA A 43 3.80 -14.73 0.63
N ILE A 44 3.01 -14.23 1.57
CA ILE A 44 1.79 -13.46 1.29
C ILE A 44 2.10 -12.24 0.44
N LYS A 45 3.10 -11.44 0.82
CA LYS A 45 3.53 -10.23 0.08
C LYS A 45 3.95 -10.56 -1.35
N LYS A 46 4.79 -11.58 -1.55
CA LYS A 46 5.24 -12.01 -2.88
C LYS A 46 4.08 -12.45 -3.76
N LYS A 47 3.13 -13.21 -3.21
CA LYS A 47 1.95 -13.68 -3.92
C LYS A 47 1.00 -12.53 -4.30
N PHE A 48 0.82 -11.58 -3.39
CA PHE A 48 0.07 -10.35 -3.64
C PHE A 48 0.72 -9.51 -4.75
N ALA A 49 2.04 -9.34 -4.71
CA ALA A 49 2.81 -8.63 -5.73
C ALA A 49 2.68 -9.28 -7.11
N ASP A 50 2.83 -10.60 -7.19
CA ASP A 50 2.75 -11.37 -8.42
C ASP A 50 1.39 -11.21 -9.11
N LEU A 51 0.31 -11.44 -8.36
CA LEU A 51 -1.05 -11.31 -8.87
C LEU A 51 -1.39 -9.87 -9.26
N THR A 52 -0.88 -8.90 -8.50
CA THR A 52 -1.09 -7.47 -8.78
C THR A 52 -0.40 -7.05 -10.07
N CYS A 53 0.85 -7.47 -10.24
CA CYS A 53 1.63 -7.22 -11.45
C CYS A 53 1.02 -7.91 -12.67
N ASP A 54 0.45 -9.11 -12.51
CA ASP A 54 -0.26 -9.81 -13.58
C ASP A 54 -1.50 -9.06 -14.09
N ILE A 55 -2.31 -8.54 -13.16
CA ILE A 55 -3.51 -7.77 -13.51
C ILE A 55 -3.10 -6.49 -14.24
N LEU A 56 -2.12 -5.75 -13.70
CA LEU A 56 -1.60 -4.52 -14.31
C LEU A 56 -1.02 -4.78 -15.69
N ALA A 57 -0.11 -5.74 -15.84
CA ALA A 57 0.53 -6.04 -17.10
C ALA A 57 -0.50 -6.41 -18.18
N ARG A 58 -1.50 -7.22 -17.81
CA ARG A 58 -2.58 -7.63 -18.72
C ARG A 58 -3.44 -6.44 -19.16
N ARG A 59 -3.80 -5.54 -18.24
CA ARG A 59 -4.67 -4.38 -18.54
C ARG A 59 -3.94 -3.27 -19.26
N LEU A 60 -2.67 -3.01 -18.91
CA LEU A 60 -1.80 -2.08 -19.64
C LEU A 60 -1.63 -2.53 -21.09
N LYS A 61 -1.31 -3.81 -21.34
CA LYS A 61 -1.15 -4.37 -22.70
C LYS A 61 -2.44 -4.27 -23.53
N ARG A 62 -3.61 -4.45 -22.91
CA ARG A 62 -4.92 -4.38 -23.61
C ARG A 62 -5.30 -2.96 -24.08
N ASN A 63 -4.62 -1.92 -23.58
CA ASN A 63 -4.83 -0.52 -23.96
C ASN A 63 -6.27 -0.01 -23.90
N ARG A 64 -7.05 -0.52 -22.94
CA ARG A 64 -8.41 -0.04 -22.68
C ARG A 64 -8.37 1.15 -21.72
N ARG A 65 -8.12 2.34 -22.26
CA ARG A 65 -7.98 3.59 -21.49
C ARG A 65 -9.21 3.99 -20.67
N ALA A 66 -10.38 3.43 -20.99
CA ALA A 66 -11.64 3.63 -20.27
C ALA A 66 -11.85 2.65 -19.11
N THR A 67 -11.09 1.55 -19.04
CA THR A 67 -11.17 0.60 -17.94
C THR A 67 -10.13 0.95 -16.88
N PRO A 68 -10.49 0.99 -15.59
CA PRO A 68 -9.50 1.24 -14.54
C PRO A 68 -8.42 0.15 -14.54
N LEU A 69 -7.16 0.57 -14.35
CA LEU A 69 -6.02 -0.35 -14.28
C LEU A 69 -6.17 -1.35 -13.13
N PHE A 70 -6.77 -0.90 -12.03
CA PHE A 70 -7.09 -1.69 -10.86
C PHE A 70 -8.47 -1.27 -10.34
N SER A 71 -9.24 -2.21 -9.82
CA SER A 71 -10.50 -1.93 -9.13
C SER A 71 -10.53 -2.55 -7.75
N SER A 72 -11.45 -2.09 -6.91
CA SER A 72 -11.73 -2.67 -5.59
C SER A 72 -11.97 -4.17 -5.68
N ARG A 73 -12.71 -4.63 -6.71
CA ARG A 73 -12.97 -6.05 -6.97
C ARG A 73 -11.70 -6.88 -7.19
N ASP A 74 -10.65 -6.30 -7.76
CA ASP A 74 -9.37 -7.01 -7.89
C ASP A 74 -8.70 -7.17 -6.52
N PHE A 75 -8.82 -6.16 -5.66
CA PHE A 75 -8.27 -6.16 -4.31
C PHE A 75 -8.97 -7.17 -3.39
N VAL A 76 -10.31 -7.21 -3.46
CA VAL A 76 -11.18 -8.14 -2.73
C VAL A 76 -10.86 -9.61 -3.04
N ARG A 77 -10.38 -9.91 -4.26
CA ARG A 77 -9.98 -11.28 -4.63
C ARG A 77 -8.77 -11.79 -3.84
N PHE A 78 -8.03 -10.90 -3.17
CA PHE A 78 -6.93 -11.29 -2.28
C PHE A 78 -7.40 -11.70 -0.88
N ALA A 79 -8.63 -11.35 -0.49
CA ALA A 79 -9.12 -11.62 0.86
C ALA A 79 -9.07 -13.12 1.24
N PRO A 80 -9.58 -14.06 0.42
CA PRO A 80 -9.53 -15.49 0.78
C PRO A 80 -8.09 -16.02 0.87
N LEU A 81 -7.19 -15.47 0.06
CA LEU A 81 -5.79 -15.86 0.05
C LEU A 81 -5.11 -15.43 1.34
N ILE A 82 -5.32 -14.19 1.78
CA ILE A 82 -4.74 -13.67 3.02
C ILE A 82 -5.30 -14.43 4.23
N ILE A 83 -6.61 -14.69 4.26
CA ILE A 83 -7.26 -15.45 5.32
C ILE A 83 -6.70 -16.88 5.41
N ASN A 84 -6.53 -17.56 4.26
CA ASN A 84 -5.97 -18.91 4.24
C ASN A 84 -4.52 -18.96 4.74
N GLU A 85 -3.69 -17.96 4.42
CA GLU A 85 -2.31 -17.95 4.91
C GLU A 85 -2.24 -17.53 6.40
N LEU A 86 -3.11 -16.63 6.87
CA LEU A 86 -3.22 -16.28 8.29
C LEU A 86 -3.66 -17.48 9.15
N ALA A 87 -4.69 -18.22 8.71
CA ALA A 87 -5.16 -19.43 9.40
C ALA A 87 -4.04 -20.47 9.56
N LYS A 88 -3.19 -20.65 8.54
CA LYS A 88 -2.02 -21.54 8.63
C LYS A 88 -0.98 -21.06 9.64
N ILE A 89 -0.78 -19.75 9.77
CA ILE A 89 0.17 -19.16 10.72
C ILE A 89 -0.29 -19.39 12.15
N GLU A 90 -1.59 -19.25 12.40
CA GLU A 90 -2.20 -19.45 13.73
C GLU A 90 -2.35 -20.93 14.09
N GLY A 91 -2.23 -21.83 13.11
CA GLY A 91 -2.35 -23.28 13.32
C GLY A 91 -3.80 -23.75 13.46
N ASP A 92 -4.75 -22.85 13.20
CA ASP A 92 -6.18 -23.09 13.41
C ASP A 92 -6.92 -23.25 12.07
N GLU A 93 -7.71 -24.31 11.96
CA GLU A 93 -8.72 -24.42 10.91
C GLU A 93 -9.95 -23.63 11.34
N LEU A 94 -10.12 -22.44 10.77
CA LEU A 94 -11.32 -21.62 10.98
C LEU A 94 -12.58 -22.41 10.67
N GLU A 95 -13.56 -22.37 11.57
CA GLU A 95 -14.87 -22.96 11.31
C GLU A 95 -15.55 -22.28 10.10
N VAL A 96 -16.47 -22.99 9.45
CA VAL A 96 -17.12 -22.49 8.22
C VAL A 96 -17.82 -21.14 8.43
N GLU A 97 -18.45 -20.94 9.59
CA GLU A 97 -19.14 -19.69 9.89
C GLU A 97 -18.18 -18.56 10.27
N GLU A 98 -17.14 -18.83 11.06
CA GLU A 98 -16.08 -17.87 11.38
C GLU A 98 -15.37 -17.39 10.11
N ARG A 99 -15.05 -18.32 9.21
CA ARG A 99 -14.45 -18.00 7.92
C ARG A 99 -15.35 -17.08 7.09
N LYS A 100 -16.66 -17.33 7.03
CA LYS A 100 -17.60 -16.46 6.28
C LYS A 100 -17.65 -15.04 6.86
N ILE A 101 -17.57 -14.93 8.18
CA ILE A 101 -17.56 -13.68 8.94
C ILE A 101 -16.28 -12.90 8.64
N ILE A 102 -15.12 -13.53 8.82
CA ILE A 102 -13.81 -12.93 8.54
C ILE A 102 -13.68 -12.54 7.06
N GLU A 103 -14.12 -13.40 6.13
CA GLU A 103 -14.13 -13.08 4.70
C GLU A 103 -14.96 -11.83 4.40
N ARG A 104 -16.11 -11.64 5.06
CA ARG A 104 -16.95 -10.45 4.85
C ARG A 104 -16.22 -9.18 5.30
N VAL A 105 -15.64 -9.19 6.50
CA VAL A 105 -14.88 -8.03 7.03
C VAL A 105 -13.69 -7.72 6.16
N ALA A 106 -12.88 -8.72 5.86
CA ALA A 106 -11.68 -8.55 5.07
C ALA A 106 -12.02 -7.91 3.73
N ARG A 107 -13.06 -8.40 3.04
CA ARG A 107 -13.50 -7.81 1.76
C ARG A 107 -13.88 -6.34 1.89
N THR A 108 -14.71 -5.97 2.87
CA THR A 108 -15.10 -4.58 3.11
C THR A 108 -13.89 -3.70 3.42
N MET A 109 -12.96 -4.18 4.26
CA MET A 109 -11.71 -3.48 4.55
C MET A 109 -10.86 -3.30 3.29
N PHE A 110 -10.70 -4.34 2.47
CA PHE A 110 -9.97 -4.26 1.20
C PHE A 110 -10.58 -3.24 0.23
N GLU A 111 -11.91 -3.18 0.13
CA GLU A 111 -12.60 -2.16 -0.67
C GLU A 111 -12.31 -0.75 -0.15
N ASN A 112 -12.52 -0.53 1.14
CA ASN A 112 -12.30 0.78 1.77
C ASN A 112 -10.84 1.24 1.66
N ILE A 113 -9.87 0.35 1.89
CA ILE A 113 -8.44 0.65 1.77
C ILE A 113 -8.09 0.98 0.31
N PHE A 114 -8.62 0.22 -0.65
CA PHE A 114 -8.38 0.49 -2.06
C PHE A 114 -8.90 1.86 -2.48
N GLU A 115 -10.12 2.22 -2.10
CA GLU A 115 -10.70 3.53 -2.40
C GLU A 115 -9.90 4.66 -1.71
N MET A 116 -9.51 4.46 -0.46
CA MET A 116 -8.67 5.39 0.27
C MET A 116 -7.36 5.67 -0.50
N LEU A 117 -6.65 4.61 -0.91
CA LEU A 117 -5.37 4.68 -1.62
C LEU A 117 -5.49 5.25 -3.03
N LEU A 118 -6.53 4.88 -3.79
CA LEU A 118 -6.76 5.37 -5.14
C LEU A 118 -6.93 6.89 -5.17
N HIS A 119 -7.72 7.43 -4.23
CA HIS A 119 -7.95 8.87 -4.12
C HIS A 119 -6.76 9.65 -3.53
N ALA A 120 -5.84 8.96 -2.82
CA ALA A 120 -4.64 9.56 -2.26
C ALA A 120 -3.55 9.74 -3.33
N THR A 121 -3.29 8.69 -4.10
CA THR A 121 -2.06 8.53 -4.90
C THR A 121 -2.19 8.95 -6.36
N VAL A 122 -3.41 9.08 -6.90
CA VAL A 122 -3.64 9.62 -8.24
C VAL A 122 -4.44 10.92 -8.14
N PRO A 123 -3.95 12.04 -8.69
CA PRO A 123 -4.74 13.26 -8.78
C PRO A 123 -6.04 13.02 -9.55
N PRO A 124 -7.20 13.57 -9.13
CA PRO A 124 -8.51 13.27 -9.75
C PRO A 124 -8.59 13.57 -11.25
N HIS A 125 -7.77 14.52 -11.72
CA HIS A 125 -7.71 14.96 -13.11
C HIS A 125 -6.72 14.15 -13.96
N LYS A 126 -5.94 13.24 -13.36
CA LYS A 126 -4.96 12.42 -14.07
C LYS A 126 -5.53 11.04 -14.37
N ASN A 127 -5.28 10.55 -15.58
CA ASN A 127 -5.65 9.18 -15.95
C ASN A 127 -4.55 8.21 -15.45
N PRO A 128 -4.85 7.27 -14.53
CA PRO A 128 -3.87 6.31 -14.02
C PRO A 128 -3.14 5.54 -15.14
N TYR A 129 -3.86 5.20 -16.22
CA TYR A 129 -3.29 4.53 -17.39
C TYR A 129 -2.15 5.34 -18.02
N LYS A 130 -2.34 6.65 -18.19
CA LYS A 130 -1.33 7.53 -18.78
C LYS A 130 -0.12 7.69 -17.86
N GLU A 131 -0.33 7.82 -16.56
CA GLU A 131 0.77 7.95 -15.60
C GLU A 131 1.61 6.67 -15.51
N TYR A 132 0.98 5.49 -15.56
CA TYR A 132 1.72 4.22 -15.61
C TYR A 132 2.54 4.07 -16.90
N TRP A 133 2.00 4.46 -18.05
CA TRP A 133 2.80 4.44 -19.29
C TRP A 133 3.89 5.49 -19.31
N ARG A 134 3.65 6.69 -18.77
CA ARG A 134 4.72 7.68 -18.60
C ARG A 134 5.86 7.07 -17.79
N TRP A 135 5.56 6.41 -16.68
CA TRP A 135 6.56 5.71 -15.88
C TRP A 135 7.29 4.61 -16.67
N VAL A 136 6.57 3.73 -17.37
CA VAL A 136 7.19 2.66 -18.19
C VAL A 136 8.13 3.25 -19.23
N THR A 137 7.70 4.27 -19.97
CA THR A 137 8.52 4.93 -20.99
C THR A 137 9.76 5.58 -20.37
N THR A 138 9.62 6.31 -19.26
CA THR A 138 10.78 6.90 -18.55
C THR A 138 11.81 5.85 -18.15
N VAL A 139 11.38 4.67 -17.68
CA VAL A 139 12.29 3.57 -17.31
C VAL A 139 13.01 3.02 -18.55
N LEU A 140 12.28 2.81 -19.65
CA LEU A 140 12.86 2.28 -20.89
C LEU A 140 13.85 3.25 -21.53
N ASP A 141 13.54 4.54 -21.54
CA ASP A 141 14.42 5.58 -22.08
C ASP A 141 15.71 5.65 -21.27
N LEU A 142 15.62 5.73 -19.94
CA LEU A 142 16.80 5.76 -19.07
C LEU A 142 17.63 4.47 -19.14
N ALA A 143 16.98 3.32 -19.26
CA ALA A 143 17.66 2.04 -19.46
C ALA A 143 18.45 2.01 -20.77
N THR A 144 17.88 2.58 -21.83
CA THR A 144 18.53 2.71 -23.14
C THR A 144 19.73 3.66 -23.06
N GLU A 145 19.55 4.84 -22.46
CA GLU A 145 20.62 5.83 -22.27
C GLU A 145 21.82 5.25 -21.50
N ARG A 146 21.55 4.39 -20.51
CA ARG A 146 22.59 3.77 -19.68
C ARG A 146 23.07 2.41 -20.19
N SER A 147 22.47 1.88 -21.26
CA SER A 147 22.76 0.54 -21.81
C SER A 147 22.67 -0.58 -20.76
N ILE A 148 21.64 -0.54 -19.90
CA ILE A 148 21.37 -1.52 -18.84
C ILE A 148 19.95 -2.09 -19.01
N LEU A 149 19.69 -3.32 -18.57
CA LEU A 149 18.34 -3.87 -18.62
C LEU A 149 17.37 -3.08 -17.71
N PRO A 150 16.13 -2.79 -18.14
CA PRO A 150 15.16 -2.03 -17.35
C PRO A 150 14.92 -2.58 -15.93
N THR A 151 14.94 -3.91 -15.77
CA THR A 151 14.75 -4.57 -14.47
C THR A 151 15.95 -4.41 -13.55
N GLU A 152 17.17 -4.43 -14.10
CA GLU A 152 18.41 -4.20 -13.34
C GLU A 152 18.53 -2.73 -12.94
N LEU A 153 18.12 -1.82 -13.83
CA LEU A 153 18.10 -0.40 -13.57
C LEU A 153 17.25 -0.04 -12.35
N LEU A 154 16.09 -0.69 -12.17
CA LEU A 154 15.21 -0.46 -11.02
C LEU A 154 15.80 -0.94 -9.69
N ALA A 155 16.85 -1.77 -9.69
CA ALA A 155 17.58 -2.14 -8.48
C ALA A 155 18.59 -1.06 -8.04
N LEU A 156 18.90 -0.08 -8.90
CA LEU A 156 19.85 0.99 -8.61
C LEU A 156 19.12 2.21 -8.03
N GLU A 157 19.42 2.55 -6.77
CA GLU A 157 18.74 3.63 -6.05
C GLU A 157 18.85 4.97 -6.80
N ASN A 158 20.06 5.32 -7.28
CA ASN A 158 20.31 6.54 -8.05
C ASN A 158 19.50 6.62 -9.37
N ALA A 159 19.22 5.48 -10.00
CA ALA A 159 18.40 5.42 -11.21
C ALA A 159 16.91 5.57 -10.87
N THR A 160 16.45 5.01 -9.74
CA THR A 160 15.09 5.25 -9.26
C THR A 160 14.87 6.73 -8.90
N ASP A 161 15.88 7.43 -8.38
CA ASP A 161 15.79 8.86 -8.10
C ASP A 161 15.69 9.68 -9.38
N GLU A 162 16.46 9.31 -10.40
CA GLU A 162 16.39 9.98 -11.69
C GLU A 162 15.03 9.76 -12.36
N ILE A 163 14.48 8.55 -12.28
CA ILE A 163 13.11 8.28 -12.74
C ILE A 163 12.12 9.19 -11.99
N MET A 164 12.29 9.37 -10.67
CA MET A 164 11.44 10.26 -9.88
C MET A 164 11.57 11.73 -10.32
N ARG A 165 12.79 12.22 -10.55
CA ARG A 165 13.03 13.58 -11.09
C ARG A 165 12.41 13.80 -12.46
N ARG A 166 12.49 12.80 -13.36
CA ARG A 166 11.86 12.86 -14.69
C ARG A 166 10.33 12.80 -14.62
N MET A 167 9.79 12.14 -13.60
CA MET A 167 8.34 11.94 -13.44
C MET A 167 7.64 13.08 -12.72
N PHE A 168 8.32 13.79 -11.82
CA PHE A 168 7.75 14.79 -10.93
C PHE A 168 8.75 15.91 -10.65
N THR A 169 8.24 17.15 -10.63
CA THR A 169 8.98 18.23 -9.96
C THR A 169 9.01 17.99 -8.45
N GLU A 170 9.98 18.58 -7.76
CA GLU A 170 10.08 18.51 -6.29
C GLU A 170 8.75 18.89 -5.62
N LYS A 171 8.15 20.03 -6.01
CA LYS A 171 6.85 20.48 -5.50
C LYS A 171 5.74 19.45 -5.72
N GLN A 172 5.70 18.79 -6.88
CA GLN A 172 4.70 17.76 -7.17
C GLN A 172 4.92 16.51 -6.30
N PHE A 173 6.16 16.08 -6.14
CA PHE A 173 6.51 14.94 -5.30
C PHE A 173 6.14 15.20 -3.84
N VAL A 174 6.59 16.32 -3.26
CA VAL A 174 6.26 16.72 -1.88
C VAL A 174 4.75 16.82 -1.66
N THR A 175 4.02 17.45 -2.59
CA THR A 175 2.56 17.58 -2.47
C THR A 175 1.86 16.23 -2.48
N LEU A 176 2.27 15.31 -3.36
CA LEU A 176 1.67 13.98 -3.47
C LEU A 176 1.97 13.13 -2.23
N SER A 177 3.22 13.16 -1.74
CA SER A 177 3.65 12.44 -0.55
C SER A 177 2.92 12.96 0.69
N ASN A 178 2.87 14.28 0.92
CA ASN A 178 2.15 14.88 2.05
C ASN A 178 0.65 14.55 2.03
N LYS A 179 0.01 14.62 0.86
CA LYS A 179 -1.40 14.23 0.70
C LYS A 179 -1.62 12.76 1.07
N THR A 180 -0.72 11.88 0.61
CA THR A 180 -0.82 10.45 0.88
C THR A 180 -0.61 10.15 2.37
N THR A 181 0.45 10.70 2.98
CA THR A 181 0.73 10.56 4.42
C THR A 181 -0.41 11.11 5.27
N SER A 182 -0.93 12.31 4.95
CA SER A 182 -2.02 12.90 5.74
C SER A 182 -3.27 12.02 5.75
N LYS A 183 -3.61 11.39 4.62
CA LYS A 183 -4.79 10.53 4.53
C LYS A 183 -4.58 9.17 5.20
N LEU A 184 -3.38 8.60 5.08
CA LEU A 184 -3.04 7.33 5.72
C LEU A 184 -2.87 7.44 7.23
N MET A 185 -2.50 8.62 7.73
CA MET A 185 -2.26 8.87 9.16
C MET A 185 -3.42 9.63 9.83
N ASP A 186 -4.59 9.65 9.20
CA ASP A 186 -5.80 10.24 9.78
C ASP A 186 -6.56 9.15 10.56
N ALA A 187 -6.64 9.33 11.88
CA ALA A 187 -7.24 8.36 12.79
C ALA A 187 -8.72 8.13 12.48
N ASP A 188 -9.46 9.18 12.11
CA ASP A 188 -10.90 9.08 11.84
C ASP A 188 -11.15 8.38 10.50
N VAL A 189 -10.26 8.62 9.51
CA VAL A 189 -10.26 7.85 8.26
C VAL A 189 -9.96 6.38 8.52
N LEU A 190 -8.92 6.07 9.32
CA LEU A 190 -8.57 4.69 9.65
C LEU A 190 -9.68 3.98 10.44
N LYS A 191 -10.31 4.67 11.40
CA LYS A 191 -11.49 4.18 12.12
C LYS A 191 -12.59 3.78 11.12
N LYS A 192 -12.92 4.66 10.18
CA LYS A 192 -13.95 4.38 9.15
C LYS A 192 -13.56 3.21 8.24
N VAL A 193 -12.29 3.10 7.86
CA VAL A 193 -11.81 2.12 6.87
C VAL A 193 -11.62 0.72 7.47
N ILE A 194 -11.12 0.65 8.71
CA ILE A 194 -10.68 -0.60 9.37
C ILE A 194 -11.64 -1.02 10.48
N LEU A 195 -12.01 -0.11 11.39
CA LEU A 195 -12.79 -0.45 12.59
C LEU A 195 -14.30 -0.53 12.31
N GLN A 196 -14.84 0.37 11.49
CA GLN A 196 -16.27 0.39 11.18
C GLN A 196 -16.77 -0.94 10.57
N PRO A 197 -16.04 -1.60 9.63
CA PRO A 197 -16.41 -2.93 9.16
C PRO A 197 -16.50 -4.00 10.25
N ILE A 198 -15.67 -3.90 11.30
CA ILE A 198 -15.68 -4.83 12.45
C ILE A 198 -16.93 -4.55 13.31
N LEU A 199 -17.20 -3.28 13.62
CA LEU A 199 -18.39 -2.87 14.38
C LEU A 199 -19.70 -3.22 13.67
N ASP A 200 -19.72 -3.11 12.34
CA ASP A 200 -20.90 -3.40 11.53
C ASP A 200 -21.18 -4.91 11.39
N MET A 201 -20.24 -5.79 11.77
CA MET A 201 -20.52 -7.23 11.87
C MET A 201 -21.41 -7.57 13.06
N ASP A 202 -21.12 -7.00 14.22
CA ASP A 202 -21.80 -7.34 15.47
C ASP A 202 -23.21 -6.69 15.54
N ALA A 203 -23.43 -5.67 14.71
CA ALA A 203 -24.66 -4.91 14.57
C ALA A 203 -25.86 -5.69 13.97
N LYS A 204 -25.70 -6.95 13.57
CA LYS A 204 -26.83 -7.76 13.06
C LYS A 204 -27.79 -8.25 14.17
N GLY A 205 -27.44 -8.08 15.44
CA GLY A 205 -28.29 -8.51 16.57
C GLY A 205 -28.73 -7.40 17.52
N ASP A 206 -27.86 -6.42 17.82
CA ASP A 206 -28.09 -5.50 18.94
C ASP A 206 -27.45 -4.12 18.72
N LYS A 207 -28.29 -3.09 18.64
CA LYS A 207 -27.85 -1.68 18.47
C LYS A 207 -27.23 -1.10 19.73
N GLU A 208 -27.62 -1.61 20.89
CA GLU A 208 -27.11 -1.19 22.19
C GLU A 208 -25.68 -1.71 22.36
N LYS A 209 -25.48 -3.00 22.14
CA LYS A 209 -24.14 -3.62 22.09
C LYS A 209 -23.19 -2.95 21.10
N ARG A 210 -23.67 -2.62 19.89
CA ARG A 210 -22.88 -1.86 18.90
C ARG A 210 -22.44 -0.50 19.46
N ARG A 211 -23.33 0.19 20.16
CA ARG A 211 -23.07 1.52 20.71
C ARG A 211 -22.09 1.45 21.89
N GLU A 212 -22.21 0.43 22.74
CA GLU A 212 -21.28 0.17 23.84
C GLU A 212 -19.87 -0.10 23.30
N MET A 213 -19.73 -0.99 22.32
CA MET A 213 -18.45 -1.25 21.67
C MET A 213 -17.88 0.02 21.03
N GLU A 214 -18.70 0.79 20.30
CA GLU A 214 -18.24 2.05 19.69
C GLU A 214 -17.75 3.07 20.73
N GLN A 215 -18.37 3.11 21.92
CA GLN A 215 -17.95 3.95 23.03
C GLN A 215 -16.65 3.46 23.67
N GLU A 216 -16.50 2.16 23.88
CA GLU A 216 -15.28 1.53 24.39
C GLU A 216 -14.10 1.78 23.45
N PHE A 217 -14.29 1.58 22.13
CA PHE A 217 -13.26 1.90 21.14
C PHE A 217 -12.88 3.38 21.12
N GLU A 218 -13.84 4.30 21.26
CA GLU A 218 -13.54 5.74 21.27
C GLU A 218 -12.83 6.17 22.57
N ALA A 219 -13.14 5.52 23.70
CA ALA A 219 -12.54 5.84 24.99
C ALA A 219 -11.16 5.23 25.18
N GLU A 220 -10.96 3.98 24.74
CA GLU A 220 -9.74 3.21 25.03
C GLU A 220 -8.76 3.19 23.85
N PHE A 221 -9.25 2.85 22.65
CA PHE A 221 -8.38 2.60 21.50
C PHE A 221 -8.03 3.88 20.72
N MET A 222 -9.00 4.76 20.47
CA MET A 222 -8.80 5.95 19.65
C MET A 222 -7.76 6.94 20.20
N PRO A 223 -7.64 7.19 21.52
CA PRO A 223 -6.58 8.04 22.06
C PRO A 223 -5.18 7.47 21.79
N GLU A 224 -4.99 6.16 21.97
CA GLU A 224 -3.71 5.49 21.71
C GLU A 224 -3.38 5.50 20.21
N LEU A 225 -4.38 5.21 19.36
CA LEU A 225 -4.23 5.28 17.91
C LEU A 225 -3.79 6.69 17.47
N ARG A 226 -4.49 7.74 17.94
CA ARG A 226 -4.15 9.14 17.61
C ARG A 226 -2.73 9.49 18.05
N GLY A 227 -2.37 9.17 19.29
CA GLY A 227 -1.02 9.41 19.81
C GLY A 227 0.07 8.66 19.02
N THR A 228 -0.20 7.42 18.62
CA THR A 228 0.72 6.62 17.80
C THR A 228 0.86 7.22 16.40
N LEU A 229 -0.25 7.57 15.75
CA LEU A 229 -0.23 8.16 14.41
C LEU A 229 0.52 9.50 14.40
N ASP A 230 0.40 10.31 15.45
CA ASP A 230 1.13 11.57 15.53
C ASP A 230 2.66 11.36 15.64
N LYS A 231 3.11 10.36 16.40
CA LYS A 231 4.53 9.96 16.40
C LYS A 231 4.97 9.47 15.02
N LEU A 232 4.18 8.61 14.38
CA LEU A 232 4.50 8.06 13.06
C LEU A 232 4.55 9.15 11.98
N LYS A 233 3.70 10.18 12.05
CA LYS A 233 3.76 11.33 11.13
C LYS A 233 5.11 12.03 11.16
N VAL A 234 5.71 12.17 12.35
CA VAL A 234 7.04 12.80 12.51
C VAL A 234 8.12 11.94 11.83
N VAL A 235 8.11 10.63 12.08
CA VAL A 235 9.07 9.68 11.47
C VAL A 235 8.95 9.68 9.94
N ILE A 236 7.71 9.57 9.42
CA ILE A 236 7.45 9.56 7.98
C ILE A 236 7.88 10.89 7.36
N LYS A 237 7.61 12.01 8.03
CA LYS A 237 8.02 13.34 7.55
C LYS A 237 9.54 13.47 7.49
N SER A 238 10.27 13.04 8.53
CA SER A 238 11.73 13.04 8.54
C SER A 238 12.30 12.23 7.37
N LEU A 239 11.77 11.02 7.13
CA LEU A 239 12.19 10.20 5.99
C LEU A 239 11.85 10.87 4.65
N LEU A 240 10.68 11.49 4.54
CA LEU A 240 10.29 12.21 3.33
C LEU A 240 11.24 13.37 3.03
N ASP A 241 11.61 14.14 4.05
CA ASP A 241 12.52 15.28 3.92
C ASP A 241 13.92 14.81 3.48
N GLU A 242 14.41 13.67 4.02
CA GLU A 242 15.65 13.04 3.57
C GLU A 242 15.57 12.54 2.12
N GLU A 243 14.47 11.88 1.74
CA GLU A 243 14.23 11.41 0.37
C GLU A 243 14.17 12.59 -0.62
N VAL A 244 13.52 13.69 -0.25
CA VAL A 244 13.50 14.93 -1.05
C VAL A 244 14.91 15.46 -1.23
N GLY A 245 15.69 15.54 -0.14
CA GLY A 245 17.09 15.99 -0.20
C GLY A 245 17.94 15.11 -1.12
N ARG A 246 17.80 13.79 -0.97
CA ARG A 246 18.51 12.78 -1.76
C ARG A 246 18.14 12.83 -3.24
N ILE A 247 16.85 12.98 -3.57
CA ILE A 247 16.36 12.98 -4.94
C ILE A 247 16.62 14.33 -5.64
N TYR A 248 16.44 15.46 -4.97
CA TYR A 248 16.39 16.77 -5.64
C TYR A 248 17.57 17.70 -5.32
N THR A 249 18.38 17.42 -4.29
CA THR A 249 19.52 18.26 -3.90
C THR A 249 20.87 17.66 -4.28
N ALA A 250 20.94 16.36 -4.57
CA ALA A 250 22.16 15.66 -4.98
C ALA A 250 22.45 15.70 -6.50
N ALA A 251 21.95 16.71 -7.21
CA ALA A 251 22.12 16.89 -8.66
C ALA A 251 23.01 18.08 -8.98
#